data_AF-A0AAJ0EXG7-F1
#
_entry.id   AF-A0AAJ0EXG7-F1
#
_cell.length_a   1.000
_cell.length_b   1.000
_cell.length_c   1.000
_cell.angle_alpha   90.00
_cell.angle_beta   90.00
_cell.angle_gamma   90.00
#
_symmetry.space_group_name_H-M   'P 1'
#
loop_
_entity.id
_entity.type
_entity.pdbx_description
1 polymer ?
#
loop_
_entity_poly.entity_id
_entity_poly.type
_entity_poly.pdbx_seq_one_letter_code
_entity_poly.pdbx_strand_id
1 'polypeptide(L)'
;MTTVYGLNGDLRNSPVLSEPEARFALELMGLMDMPTFVRGRSTLSLGIWKRLRLAQGSMGIKRGGYQSVSSLPRSLLDIFANIHDENSDTEFLQWFGEPGEIPQIHLWEAYRLAGILTGRRLRNRGNTGTTANASIQYPASPSAEVLLGRLVASIDALCDATSRPEYSQLLTTNSLLYPYVAARLEVAVLRRQPTWMDSLRRVAEKYQPYGKTANACNITEMLDEAWDLGDDVYDIDEQARQRNVEIALF
;
A
#
# COMPACT_ATOMS: atom_id res chain seq x y z
N MET A 1 13.33 5.63 31.11
CA MET A 1 13.06 5.33 29.69
C MET A 1 12.94 6.65 28.94
N THR A 2 13.92 6.99 28.13
CA THR A 2 13.92 8.21 27.31
C THR A 2 12.95 7.97 26.16
N THR A 3 11.79 8.63 26.17
CA THR A 3 10.80 8.53 25.09
C THR A 3 11.32 9.29 23.88
N VAL A 4 11.88 8.54 22.92
CA VAL A 4 12.27 9.07 21.62
C VAL A 4 11.05 9.78 21.00
N TYR A 5 11.18 11.09 20.79
CA TYR A 5 10.18 12.03 20.24
C TYR A 5 8.84 12.22 20.98
N GLY A 6 8.68 11.72 22.22
CA GLY A 6 7.44 11.94 22.98
C GLY A 6 6.18 11.34 22.33
N LEU A 7 6.33 10.31 21.49
CA LEU A 7 5.26 9.70 20.67
C LEU A 7 4.10 9.07 21.48
N ASN A 8 4.30 8.86 22.79
CA ASN A 8 3.26 8.42 23.71
C ASN A 8 2.37 9.56 24.24
N GLY A 9 2.73 10.83 23.99
CA GLY A 9 2.01 12.02 24.41
C GLY A 9 1.28 12.74 23.27
N ASP A 10 0.67 13.89 23.58
CA ASP A 10 -0.03 14.72 22.61
C ASP A 10 0.97 15.42 21.66
N LEU A 11 1.02 14.97 20.40
CA LEU A 11 1.87 15.56 19.37
C LEU A 11 1.48 17.02 19.05
N ARG A 12 0.28 17.48 19.42
CA ARG A 12 -0.25 18.82 19.08
C ARG A 12 0.58 19.98 19.60
N ASN A 13 1.37 19.78 20.65
CA ASN A 13 2.23 20.81 21.24
C ASN A 13 3.72 20.45 21.17
N SER A 14 4.08 19.43 20.39
CA SER A 14 5.46 18.95 20.34
C SER A 14 6.35 19.88 19.50
N PRO A 15 7.49 20.37 20.04
CA PRO A 15 8.44 21.20 19.28
C PRO A 15 9.01 20.45 18.06
N VAL A 16 8.95 19.11 18.07
CA VAL A 16 9.35 18.24 16.97
C VAL A 16 8.58 18.56 15.68
N LEU A 17 7.35 19.08 15.76
CA LEU A 17 6.57 19.46 14.58
C LEU A 17 6.95 20.81 13.98
N SER A 18 7.64 21.68 14.72
CA SER A 18 8.19 22.93 14.19
C SER A 18 9.52 22.74 13.45
N GLU A 19 10.26 21.67 13.75
CA GLU A 19 11.55 21.36 13.12
C GLU A 19 11.38 20.56 11.81
N PRO A 20 11.87 21.06 10.66
CA PRO A 20 11.71 20.37 9.38
C PRO A 20 12.31 18.96 9.33
N GLU A 21 13.51 18.78 9.88
CA GLU A 21 14.21 17.49 9.88
C GLU A 21 13.48 16.45 10.73
N ALA A 22 13.02 16.86 11.91
CA ALA A 22 12.26 15.99 12.80
C ALA A 22 10.89 15.64 12.22
N ARG A 23 10.25 16.57 11.48
CA ARG A 23 9.01 16.30 10.73
C ARG A 23 9.23 15.28 9.61
N PHE A 24 10.34 15.37 8.88
CA PHE A 24 10.69 14.38 7.86
C PHE A 24 10.86 12.98 8.46
N ALA A 25 11.61 12.87 9.56
CA ALA A 25 11.78 11.60 10.27
C ALA A 25 10.44 11.04 10.78
N LEU A 26 9.55 11.88 11.31
CA LEU A 26 8.20 11.49 11.72
C LEU A 26 7.33 11.01 10.56
N GLU A 27 7.37 11.67 9.41
CA GLU A 27 6.65 11.22 8.21
C GLU A 27 7.17 9.88 7.71
N LEU A 28 8.49 9.67 7.72
CA LEU A 28 9.09 8.39 7.36
C LEU A 28 8.68 7.28 8.34
N MET A 29 8.76 7.53 9.66
CA MET A 29 8.29 6.58 10.67
C MET A 29 6.79 6.27 10.50
N GLY A 30 5.98 7.28 10.16
CA GLY A 30 4.56 7.10 9.86
C GLY A 30 4.31 6.20 8.65
N LEU A 31 5.11 6.35 7.59
CA LEU A 31 5.07 5.47 6.41
C LEU A 31 5.48 4.04 6.77
N MET A 32 6.55 3.87 7.56
CA MET A 32 7.04 2.56 7.99
C MET A 32 6.07 1.83 8.94
N ASP A 33 5.31 2.59 9.73
CA ASP A 33 4.28 2.10 10.65
C ASP A 33 2.94 1.86 9.96
N MET A 34 2.79 2.27 8.70
CA MET A 34 1.54 2.16 7.94
C MET A 34 1.02 0.72 7.94
N PRO A 35 -0.29 0.49 8.14
CA PRO A 35 -0.87 -0.83 8.02
C PRO A 35 -0.62 -1.42 6.63
N THR A 36 -0.41 -2.73 6.53
CA THR A 36 -0.21 -3.50 5.27
C THR A 36 1.05 -3.21 4.45
N PHE A 37 1.75 -2.12 4.75
CA PHE A 37 2.98 -1.69 4.07
C PHE A 37 4.20 -2.50 4.52
N VAL A 38 4.10 -3.19 5.66
CA VAL A 38 5.09 -4.17 6.12
C VAL A 38 4.38 -5.51 6.29
N ARG A 39 4.89 -6.54 5.62
CA ARG A 39 4.42 -7.92 5.76
C ARG A 39 5.11 -8.63 6.90
N GLY A 40 4.36 -9.47 7.60
CA GLY A 40 4.89 -10.30 8.68
C GLY A 40 5.12 -9.57 10.00
N ARG A 41 4.57 -8.36 10.15
CA ARG A 41 4.76 -7.55 11.34
C ARG A 41 4.30 -8.30 12.59
N SER A 42 5.18 -8.42 13.58
CA SER A 42 4.87 -9.08 14.86
C SER A 42 4.21 -8.13 15.86
N THR A 43 4.46 -6.82 15.71
CA THR A 43 3.90 -5.77 16.56
C THR A 43 2.70 -5.10 15.92
N LEU A 44 1.77 -4.59 16.74
CA LEU A 44 0.70 -3.72 16.26
C LEU A 44 1.27 -2.41 15.70
N SER A 45 0.58 -1.82 14.72
CA SER A 45 0.89 -0.46 14.28
C SER A 45 0.63 0.53 15.42
N LEU A 46 1.51 1.50 15.57
CA LEU A 46 1.40 2.55 16.59
C LEU A 46 0.45 3.69 16.16
N GLY A 47 0.08 3.71 14.88
CA GLY A 47 -0.75 4.73 14.26
C GLY A 47 -0.03 6.07 14.12
N ILE A 48 1.30 6.04 13.91
CA ILE A 48 2.14 7.25 13.87
C ILE A 48 1.65 8.21 12.79
N TRP A 49 1.34 7.70 11.59
CA TRP A 49 0.79 8.51 10.51
C TRP A 49 -0.49 9.25 10.95
N LYS A 50 -1.49 8.52 11.46
CA LYS A 50 -2.76 9.10 11.92
C LYS A 50 -2.55 10.19 12.97
N ARG A 51 -1.70 9.95 13.97
CA ARG A 51 -1.39 10.92 15.03
C ARG A 51 -0.70 12.17 14.47
N LEU A 52 0.27 12.00 13.57
CA LEU A 52 0.95 13.09 12.90
C LEU A 52 -0.02 13.97 12.09
N ARG A 53 -0.92 13.34 11.32
CA ARG A 53 -1.89 14.04 10.48
C ARG A 53 -2.93 14.83 11.28
N LEU A 54 -3.36 14.28 12.42
CA LEU A 54 -4.22 15.00 13.37
C LEU A 54 -3.51 16.24 13.92
N ALA A 55 -2.24 16.14 14.31
CA ALA A 55 -1.47 17.25 14.85
C ALA A 55 -1.20 18.36 13.80
N GLN A 56 -0.81 17.97 12.57
CA GLN A 56 -0.67 18.90 11.45
C GLN A 56 -1.98 19.66 11.18
N GLY A 57 -3.09 18.95 11.29
CA GLY A 57 -4.43 19.51 11.17
C GLY A 57 -4.77 20.59 12.17
N SER A 58 -4.47 20.38 13.45
CA SER A 58 -4.69 21.37 14.50
C SER A 58 -3.78 22.60 14.36
N MET A 59 -2.60 22.44 13.74
CA MET A 59 -1.62 23.52 13.55
C MET A 59 -1.85 24.35 12.28
N GLY A 60 -2.84 24.00 11.45
CA GLY A 60 -3.06 24.66 10.15
C GLY A 60 -1.95 24.38 9.11
N ILE A 61 -1.14 23.34 9.32
CA ILE A 61 -0.11 22.93 8.36
C ILE A 61 -0.83 22.34 7.13
N LYS A 62 -0.37 22.71 5.92
CA LYS A 62 -0.93 22.20 4.66
C LYS A 62 -0.92 20.66 4.67
N ARG A 63 -2.10 20.07 4.49
CA ARG A 63 -2.28 18.61 4.49
C ARG A 63 -1.98 17.94 3.14
N GLY A 64 -1.92 18.69 2.05
CA GLY A 64 -1.73 18.15 0.70
C GLY A 64 -0.29 17.76 0.36
N GLY A 65 -0.09 17.44 -0.93
CA GLY A 65 1.22 17.11 -1.51
C GLY A 65 1.67 15.66 -1.26
N TYR A 66 2.93 15.40 -1.60
CA TYR A 66 3.52 14.05 -1.66
C TYR A 66 4.45 13.77 -0.49
N GLN A 67 4.43 12.54 0.00
CA GLN A 67 5.44 12.02 0.91
C GLN A 67 6.74 11.79 0.13
N SER A 68 7.86 12.29 0.64
CA SER A 68 9.10 12.44 -0.15
C SER A 68 9.79 11.12 -0.52
N VAL A 69 9.55 10.04 0.21
CA VAL A 69 10.23 8.74 0.03
C VAL A 69 9.46 7.84 -0.94
N SER A 70 8.16 7.65 -0.72
CA SER A 70 7.30 6.82 -1.57
C SER A 70 6.73 7.57 -2.78
N SER A 71 6.87 8.89 -2.81
CA SER A 71 6.21 9.79 -3.77
C SER A 71 4.68 9.73 -3.77
N LEU A 72 4.07 9.10 -2.75
CA LEU A 72 2.63 8.93 -2.65
C LEU A 72 1.95 10.20 -2.10
N PRO A 73 0.73 10.51 -2.57
CA PRO A 73 -0.09 11.58 -2.01
C PRO A 73 -0.35 11.33 -0.53
N ARG A 74 -0.14 12.35 0.30
CA ARG A 74 -0.50 12.27 1.73
C ARG A 74 -1.99 11.97 1.90
N SER A 75 -2.85 12.47 1.02
CA SER A 75 -4.29 12.19 1.00
C SER A 75 -4.60 10.71 0.74
N LEU A 76 -3.81 10.03 -0.09
CA LEU A 76 -3.95 8.57 -0.30
C LEU A 76 -3.43 7.78 0.90
N LEU A 77 -2.30 8.20 1.48
CA LEU A 77 -1.73 7.61 2.69
C LEU A 77 -2.66 7.76 3.91
N ASP A 78 -3.43 8.85 3.98
CA ASP A 78 -4.46 9.05 5.00
C ASP A 78 -5.53 7.94 4.95
N ILE A 79 -5.89 7.46 3.75
CA ILE A 79 -6.83 6.34 3.58
C ILE A 79 -6.16 5.01 3.98
N PHE A 80 -4.91 4.79 3.56
CA PHE A 80 -4.14 3.60 3.97
C PHE A 80 -4.00 3.47 5.49
N ALA A 81 -3.85 4.59 6.21
CA ALA A 81 -3.77 4.60 7.65
C ALA A 81 -5.03 4.07 8.34
N ASN A 82 -6.16 4.05 7.63
CA ASN A 82 -7.46 3.54 8.09
C ASN A 82 -7.93 2.34 7.24
N ILE A 83 -7.03 1.60 6.59
CA ILE A 83 -7.39 0.48 5.68
C ILE A 83 -8.20 -0.65 6.35
N HIS A 84 -8.14 -0.76 7.68
CA HIS A 84 -8.91 -1.73 8.45
C HIS A 84 -10.35 -1.27 8.72
N ASP A 85 -10.67 0.01 8.54
CA ASP A 85 -11.99 0.56 8.80
C ASP A 85 -12.96 0.11 7.69
N GLU A 86 -14.24 -0.07 8.05
CA GLU A 86 -15.28 -0.58 7.13
C GLU A 86 -15.49 0.31 5.90
N ASN A 87 -15.30 1.62 6.07
CA ASN A 87 -15.52 2.63 5.04
C ASN A 87 -14.30 2.84 4.12
N SER A 88 -13.16 2.22 4.39
CA SER A 88 -11.92 2.39 3.61
C SER A 88 -12.11 2.10 2.11
N ASP A 89 -12.94 1.12 1.75
CA ASP A 89 -13.27 0.80 0.35
C ASP A 89 -13.87 2.03 -0.37
N THR A 90 -14.84 2.65 0.29
CA THR A 90 -15.55 3.84 -0.22
C THR A 90 -14.59 5.02 -0.32
N GLU A 91 -13.72 5.23 0.68
CA GLU A 91 -12.74 6.31 0.66
C GLU A 91 -11.75 6.16 -0.50
N PHE A 92 -11.24 4.96 -0.78
CA PHE A 92 -10.38 4.71 -1.95
C PHE A 92 -11.13 4.93 -3.29
N LEU A 93 -12.40 4.54 -3.36
CA LEU A 93 -13.22 4.73 -4.56
C LEU A 93 -13.53 6.21 -4.83
N GLN A 94 -13.68 7.01 -3.78
CA GLN A 94 -13.97 8.44 -3.84
C GLN A 94 -12.72 9.32 -3.90
N TRP A 95 -11.52 8.74 -3.79
CA TRP A 95 -10.28 9.51 -3.86
C TRP A 95 -10.05 10.06 -5.27
N PHE A 96 -10.00 11.39 -5.37
CA PHE A 96 -9.96 12.13 -6.65
C PHE A 96 -8.57 12.25 -7.29
N GLY A 97 -7.51 11.90 -6.56
CA GLY A 97 -6.13 12.12 -7.02
C GLY A 97 -5.51 13.44 -6.55
N GLU A 98 -4.28 13.67 -7.02
CA GLU A 98 -3.54 14.93 -6.89
C GLU A 98 -2.91 15.28 -8.25
N PRO A 99 -2.46 16.53 -8.49
CA PRO A 99 -1.77 16.91 -9.73
C PRO A 99 -0.29 16.43 -9.77
N GLY A 100 0.02 15.42 -10.58
CA GLY A 100 1.37 14.84 -10.69
C GLY A 100 1.88 14.67 -12.12
N GLU A 101 3.13 14.22 -12.22
CA GLU A 101 3.69 13.74 -13.48
C GLU A 101 3.06 12.42 -13.92
N ILE A 102 3.08 12.11 -15.22
CA ILE A 102 2.40 10.93 -15.78
C ILE A 102 2.77 9.63 -15.05
N PRO A 103 4.06 9.30 -14.80
CA PRO A 103 4.41 8.12 -14.01
C PRO A 103 3.84 8.14 -12.59
N GLN A 104 3.83 9.30 -11.93
CA GLN A 104 3.31 9.41 -10.58
C GLN A 104 1.81 9.10 -10.54
N ILE A 105 1.04 9.63 -11.50
CA ILE A 105 -0.40 9.38 -11.61
C ILE A 105 -0.67 7.88 -11.73
N HIS A 106 0.06 7.16 -12.59
CA HIS A 106 -0.11 5.71 -12.75
C HIS A 106 0.31 4.93 -11.49
N LEU A 107 1.38 5.35 -10.81
CA LEU A 107 1.77 4.77 -9.52
C LEU A 107 0.66 4.94 -8.48
N TRP A 108 0.09 6.14 -8.36
CA TRP A 108 -0.93 6.43 -7.36
C TRP A 108 -2.22 5.66 -7.62
N GLU A 109 -2.61 5.54 -8.89
CA GLU A 109 -3.76 4.71 -9.27
C GLU A 109 -3.51 3.23 -8.96
N ALA A 110 -2.30 2.71 -9.22
CA ALA A 110 -1.93 1.36 -8.85
C ALA A 110 -2.02 1.15 -7.32
N TYR A 111 -1.52 2.10 -6.52
CA TYR A 111 -1.65 2.04 -5.07
C TYR A 111 -3.10 2.07 -4.60
N ARG A 112 -3.93 2.97 -5.16
CA ARG A 112 -5.35 3.07 -4.82
C ARG A 112 -6.08 1.75 -5.06
N LEU A 113 -5.89 1.14 -6.24
CA LEU A 113 -6.52 -0.13 -6.60
C LEU A 113 -6.00 -1.29 -5.73
N ALA A 114 -4.70 -1.31 -5.46
CA ALA A 114 -4.08 -2.27 -4.54
C ALA A 114 -4.60 -2.14 -3.10
N GLY A 115 -4.86 -0.90 -2.64
CA GLY A 115 -5.46 -0.60 -1.35
C GLY A 115 -6.88 -1.16 -1.23
N ILE A 116 -7.70 -1.00 -2.26
CA ILE A 116 -9.07 -1.57 -2.33
C ILE A 116 -9.03 -3.09 -2.21
N LEU A 117 -8.22 -3.77 -3.05
CA LEU A 117 -8.10 -5.23 -3.04
C LEU A 117 -7.60 -5.74 -1.68
N THR A 118 -6.54 -5.13 -1.15
CA THR A 118 -5.97 -5.49 0.16
C THR A 118 -6.98 -5.29 1.29
N GLY A 119 -7.68 -4.15 1.33
CA GLY A 119 -8.69 -3.86 2.35
C GLY A 119 -9.83 -4.87 2.35
N ARG A 120 -10.32 -5.26 1.16
CA ARG A 120 -11.35 -6.31 1.02
C ARG A 120 -10.87 -7.66 1.54
N ARG A 121 -9.64 -8.03 1.19
CA ARG A 121 -9.03 -9.29 1.64
C ARG A 121 -8.96 -9.37 3.16
N LEU A 122 -8.53 -8.27 3.81
CA LEU A 122 -8.49 -8.18 5.27
C LEU A 122 -9.87 -8.35 5.91
N ARG A 123 -10.90 -7.68 5.37
CA ARG A 123 -12.27 -7.80 5.87
C ARG A 123 -12.85 -9.20 5.67
N ASN A 124 -12.61 -9.81 4.51
CA ASN A 124 -13.06 -11.17 4.23
C ASN A 124 -12.47 -12.19 5.22
N ARG A 125 -11.23 -11.98 5.67
CA ARG A 125 -10.61 -12.80 6.73
C ARG A 125 -11.15 -12.50 8.12
N GLY A 126 -11.41 -11.24 8.45
CA GLY A 126 -11.99 -10.87 9.75
C GLY A 126 -13.43 -11.37 9.93
N ASN A 127 -14.19 -11.48 8.84
CA ASN A 127 -15.61 -11.84 8.86
C ASN A 127 -15.88 -13.35 8.89
N THR A 128 -14.87 -14.22 8.90
CA THR A 128 -15.07 -15.68 9.03
C THR A 128 -15.61 -16.11 10.40
N GLY A 129 -15.81 -15.18 11.35
CA GLY A 129 -16.32 -15.44 12.70
C GLY A 129 -17.67 -14.80 13.09
N THR A 130 -18.26 -13.94 12.26
CA THR A 130 -19.44 -13.15 12.67
C THR A 130 -20.56 -13.28 11.65
N THR A 131 -21.73 -13.73 12.11
CA THR A 131 -22.96 -13.87 11.32
C THR A 131 -23.28 -12.59 10.57
N ALA A 132 -23.40 -12.71 9.24
CA ALA A 132 -23.74 -11.63 8.33
C ALA A 132 -25.15 -11.09 8.62
N ASN A 133 -25.23 -10.02 9.42
CA ASN A 133 -26.44 -9.22 9.60
C ASN A 133 -26.10 -7.74 9.46
N ALA A 134 -26.27 -7.22 8.24
CA ALA A 134 -26.90 -5.92 7.96
C ALA A 134 -26.71 -5.61 6.47
N SER A 135 -27.80 -5.67 5.71
CA SER A 135 -27.90 -5.14 4.36
C SER A 135 -27.83 -3.61 4.40
N ILE A 136 -26.63 -3.07 4.51
CA ILE A 136 -26.36 -1.68 4.12
C ILE A 136 -26.17 -1.72 2.60
N GLN A 137 -27.04 -1.03 1.86
CA GLN A 137 -26.86 -0.83 0.42
C GLN A 137 -25.61 0.02 0.20
N TYR A 138 -24.46 -0.65 0.10
CA TYR A 138 -23.26 -0.04 -0.46
C TYR A 138 -23.53 0.25 -1.94
N PRO A 139 -23.02 1.37 -2.49
CA PRO A 139 -23.03 1.59 -3.94
C PRO A 139 -22.42 0.37 -4.65
N ALA A 140 -22.87 0.09 -5.87
CA ALA A 140 -22.37 -1.03 -6.66
C ALA A 140 -20.84 -0.95 -6.77
N SER A 141 -20.17 -1.79 -5.98
CA SER A 141 -18.72 -1.74 -5.87
C SER A 141 -18.10 -2.59 -6.99
N PRO A 142 -17.03 -2.12 -7.67
CA PRO A 142 -16.42 -2.87 -8.76
C PRO A 142 -15.98 -4.27 -8.32
N SER A 143 -16.09 -5.27 -9.21
CA SER A 143 -15.61 -6.62 -8.90
C SER A 143 -14.08 -6.67 -8.77
N ALA A 144 -13.56 -7.70 -8.08
CA ALA A 144 -12.12 -7.94 -7.97
C ALA A 144 -11.46 -8.05 -9.36
N GLU A 145 -12.14 -8.65 -10.34
CA GLU A 145 -11.64 -8.75 -11.71
C GLU A 145 -11.50 -7.39 -12.41
N VAL A 146 -12.47 -6.49 -12.23
CA VAL A 146 -12.37 -5.13 -12.79
C VAL A 146 -11.25 -4.35 -12.10
N LEU A 147 -11.13 -4.46 -10.78
CA LEU A 147 -10.08 -3.78 -10.02
C LEU A 147 -8.69 -4.29 -10.39
N LEU A 148 -8.51 -5.62 -10.49
CA LEU A 148 -7.25 -6.22 -10.86
C LEU A 148 -6.86 -5.87 -12.30
N GLY A 149 -7.80 -5.94 -13.25
CA GLY A 149 -7.53 -5.55 -14.63
C GLY A 149 -7.04 -4.09 -14.73
N ARG A 150 -7.67 -3.18 -13.98
CA ARG A 150 -7.22 -1.78 -13.89
C ARG A 150 -5.88 -1.63 -13.19
N LEU A 151 -5.61 -2.44 -12.17
CA LEU A 151 -4.34 -2.43 -11.44
C LEU A 151 -3.20 -2.86 -12.36
N VAL A 152 -3.35 -3.99 -13.06
CA VAL A 152 -2.37 -4.46 -14.04
C VAL A 152 -2.17 -3.42 -15.15
N ALA A 153 -3.24 -2.83 -15.68
CA ALA A 153 -3.12 -1.77 -16.69
C ALA A 153 -2.39 -0.52 -16.17
N SER A 154 -2.59 -0.14 -14.91
CA SER A 154 -1.91 1.01 -14.31
C SER A 154 -0.42 0.75 -14.08
N ILE A 155 -0.08 -0.47 -13.65
CA ILE A 155 1.32 -0.92 -13.52
C ILE A 155 2.00 -0.93 -14.90
N ASP A 156 1.34 -1.47 -15.92
CA ASP A 156 1.86 -1.52 -17.30
C ASP A 156 2.09 -0.11 -17.86
N ALA A 157 1.10 0.78 -17.71
CA ALA A 157 1.21 2.17 -18.14
C ALA A 157 2.33 2.95 -17.40
N LEU A 158 2.54 2.68 -16.10
CA LEU A 158 3.69 3.21 -15.36
C LEU A 158 5.01 2.76 -15.97
N CYS A 159 5.10 1.47 -16.34
CA CYS A 159 6.30 0.90 -16.92
C CYS A 159 6.61 1.48 -18.31
N ASP A 160 5.58 1.75 -19.11
CA ASP A 160 5.74 2.43 -20.39
C ASP A 160 6.12 3.90 -20.21
N ALA A 161 5.45 4.62 -19.32
CA ALA A 161 5.74 6.02 -19.04
C ALA A 161 7.18 6.23 -18.58
N THR A 162 7.68 5.40 -17.67
CA THR A 162 9.06 5.48 -17.15
C THR A 162 10.14 5.13 -18.18
N SER A 163 9.76 4.51 -19.30
CA SER A 163 10.70 4.26 -20.40
C SER A 163 10.95 5.50 -21.27
N ARG A 164 10.18 6.58 -21.08
CA ARG A 164 10.35 7.84 -21.82
C ARG A 164 11.50 8.67 -21.24
N PRO A 165 12.39 9.25 -22.07
CA PRO A 165 13.55 10.02 -21.58
C PRO A 165 13.21 11.19 -20.65
N GLU A 166 12.08 11.84 -20.90
CA GLU A 166 11.57 12.97 -20.10
C GLU A 166 11.28 12.59 -18.63
N TYR A 167 11.05 11.31 -18.36
CA TYR A 167 10.75 10.79 -17.02
C TYR A 167 11.89 9.97 -16.40
N SER A 168 13.07 9.94 -17.04
CA SER A 168 14.22 9.16 -16.61
C SER A 168 14.72 9.46 -15.18
N GLN A 169 14.41 10.64 -14.65
CA GLN A 169 14.81 11.06 -13.30
C GLN A 169 13.80 10.63 -12.22
N LEU A 170 12.61 10.17 -12.59
CA LEU A 170 11.58 9.76 -11.64
C LEU A 170 11.81 8.33 -11.18
N LEU A 171 11.92 8.15 -9.86
CA LEU A 171 12.14 6.84 -9.22
C LEU A 171 10.83 6.15 -8.82
N THR A 172 9.74 6.43 -9.53
CA THR A 172 8.38 5.94 -9.22
C THR A 172 8.29 4.41 -9.22
N THR A 173 9.16 3.73 -9.96
CA THR A 173 9.21 2.26 -10.01
C THR A 173 9.73 1.62 -8.72
N ASN A 174 10.42 2.37 -7.85
CA ASN A 174 10.95 1.82 -6.59
C ASN A 174 9.83 1.40 -5.64
N SER A 175 8.68 2.07 -5.70
CA SER A 175 7.50 1.77 -4.88
C SER A 175 6.53 0.81 -5.55
N LEU A 176 6.95 0.05 -6.57
CA LEU A 176 6.07 -0.91 -7.25
C LEU A 176 5.75 -2.17 -6.42
N LEU A 177 6.48 -2.45 -5.35
CA LEU A 177 6.34 -3.74 -4.67
C LEU A 177 4.96 -3.91 -4.03
N TYR A 178 4.45 -2.88 -3.34
CA TYR A 178 3.12 -2.95 -2.73
C TYR A 178 2.00 -3.27 -3.74
N PRO A 179 1.83 -2.51 -4.85
CA PRO A 179 0.80 -2.84 -5.83
C PRO A 179 1.05 -4.17 -6.55
N TYR A 180 2.31 -4.56 -6.78
CA TYR A 180 2.65 -5.87 -7.34
C TYR A 180 2.21 -7.03 -6.43
N VAL A 181 2.52 -6.94 -5.14
CA VAL A 181 2.12 -7.95 -4.13
C VAL A 181 0.61 -8.04 -4.05
N ALA A 182 -0.10 -6.91 -3.98
CA ALA A 182 -1.56 -6.90 -3.94
C ALA A 182 -2.17 -7.57 -5.18
N ALA A 183 -1.65 -7.29 -6.38
CA ALA A 183 -2.11 -7.90 -7.62
C ALA A 183 -1.88 -9.42 -7.64
N ARG A 184 -0.66 -9.86 -7.27
CA ARG A 184 -0.26 -11.28 -7.27
C ARG A 184 -1.04 -12.16 -6.30
N LEU A 185 -1.67 -11.57 -5.29
CA LEU A 185 -2.47 -12.28 -4.29
C LEU A 185 -3.92 -12.55 -4.74
N GLU A 186 -4.38 -11.95 -5.84
CA GLU A 186 -5.69 -12.23 -6.46
C GLU A 186 -5.60 -13.48 -7.38
N VAL A 187 -5.17 -14.61 -6.80
CA VAL A 187 -4.79 -15.83 -7.51
C VAL A 187 -5.93 -16.39 -8.37
N ALA A 188 -7.16 -16.40 -7.86
CA ALA A 188 -8.30 -16.94 -8.59
C ALA A 188 -8.61 -16.14 -9.85
N VAL A 189 -8.45 -14.81 -9.80
CA VAL A 189 -8.65 -13.93 -10.95
C VAL A 189 -7.50 -14.12 -11.96
N LEU A 190 -6.25 -14.13 -11.48
CA LEU A 190 -5.08 -14.31 -12.35
C LEU A 190 -5.07 -15.67 -13.06
N ARG A 191 -5.60 -16.73 -12.44
CA ARG A 191 -5.77 -18.05 -13.12
C ARG A 191 -6.79 -18.00 -14.26
N ARG A 192 -7.81 -17.16 -14.16
CA ARG A 192 -8.78 -16.93 -15.26
C ARG A 192 -8.23 -16.02 -16.35
N GLN A 193 -7.27 -15.15 -16.01
CA GLN A 193 -6.68 -14.15 -16.91
C GLN A 193 -5.14 -14.30 -16.94
N PRO A 194 -4.60 -15.39 -17.54
CA PRO A 194 -3.17 -15.69 -17.48
C PRO A 194 -2.29 -14.60 -18.11
N THR A 195 -2.79 -13.87 -19.10
CA THR A 195 -2.07 -12.75 -19.73
C THR A 195 -1.76 -11.62 -18.74
N TRP A 196 -2.58 -11.42 -17.71
CA TRP A 196 -2.34 -10.43 -16.66
C TRP A 196 -1.17 -10.85 -15.76
N MET A 197 -1.07 -12.15 -15.47
CA MET A 197 0.06 -12.71 -14.73
C MET A 197 1.36 -12.55 -15.50
N ASP A 198 1.35 -12.78 -16.81
CA ASP A 198 2.52 -12.59 -17.67
C ASP A 198 2.97 -11.13 -17.70
N SER A 199 2.04 -10.17 -17.74
CA SER A 199 2.37 -8.75 -17.60
C SER A 199 3.03 -8.44 -16.26
N LEU A 200 2.49 -8.94 -15.14
CA LEU A 200 3.09 -8.74 -13.82
C LEU A 200 4.51 -9.33 -13.73
N ARG A 201 4.74 -10.54 -14.27
CA ARG A 201 6.08 -11.17 -14.31
C ARG A 201 7.07 -10.34 -15.11
N ARG A 202 6.70 -9.86 -16.30
CA ARG A 202 7.54 -8.99 -17.13
C ARG A 202 7.96 -7.71 -16.39
N VAL A 203 7.03 -7.11 -15.65
CA VAL A 203 7.31 -5.92 -14.84
C VAL A 203 8.30 -6.23 -13.72
N ALA A 204 8.09 -7.33 -12.99
CA ALA A 204 9.00 -7.75 -11.92
C ALA A 204 10.41 -8.04 -12.44
N GLU A 205 10.53 -8.71 -13.59
CA GLU A 205 11.82 -9.00 -14.23
C GLU A 205 12.56 -7.74 -14.68
N LYS A 206 11.84 -6.77 -15.25
CA LYS A 206 12.41 -5.52 -15.78
C LYS A 206 12.86 -4.58 -14.67
N TYR A 207 12.01 -4.33 -13.68
CA TYR A 207 12.25 -3.29 -12.67
C TYR A 207 12.90 -3.82 -11.40
N GLN A 208 12.78 -5.12 -11.13
CA GLN A 208 13.31 -5.79 -9.95
C GLN A 208 13.15 -4.93 -8.69
N PRO A 209 11.92 -4.58 -8.26
CA PRO A 209 11.73 -3.82 -7.04
C PRO A 209 12.45 -4.56 -5.89
N TYR A 210 13.47 -3.92 -5.31
CA TYR A 210 14.45 -4.44 -4.33
C TYR A 210 15.52 -5.44 -4.82
N GLY A 211 15.70 -5.65 -6.13
CA GLY A 211 16.78 -6.46 -6.70
C GLY A 211 16.82 -7.90 -6.18
N LYS A 212 18.01 -8.51 -6.15
CA LYS A 212 18.25 -9.83 -5.54
C LYS A 212 18.53 -9.71 -4.04
N THR A 213 17.65 -9.05 -3.29
CA THR A 213 17.71 -9.01 -1.83
C THR A 213 16.99 -10.21 -1.23
N ALA A 214 17.36 -10.59 -0.01
CA ALA A 214 16.65 -11.65 0.72
C ALA A 214 15.15 -11.35 0.86
N ASN A 215 14.79 -10.07 1.06
CA ASN A 215 13.39 -9.64 1.16
C ASN A 215 12.62 -9.85 -0.15
N ALA A 216 13.23 -9.50 -1.29
CA ALA A 216 12.63 -9.74 -2.60
C ALA A 216 12.44 -11.24 -2.84
N CYS A 217 13.44 -12.07 -2.55
CA CYS A 217 13.35 -13.53 -2.67
C CYS A 217 12.21 -14.11 -1.81
N ASN A 218 12.13 -13.73 -0.53
CA ASN A 218 11.05 -14.20 0.35
C ASN A 218 9.66 -13.82 -0.18
N ILE A 219 9.48 -12.59 -0.67
CA ILE A 219 8.20 -12.17 -1.27
C ILE A 219 7.89 -12.99 -2.53
N THR A 220 8.86 -13.16 -3.43
CA THR A 220 8.67 -13.96 -4.64
C THR A 220 8.29 -15.40 -4.30
N GLU A 221 9.01 -16.05 -3.39
CA GLU A 221 8.72 -17.42 -2.93
C GLU A 221 7.30 -17.53 -2.36
N MET A 222 6.89 -16.63 -1.46
CA MET A 222 5.52 -16.63 -0.91
C MET A 222 4.45 -16.42 -1.99
N LEU A 223 4.71 -15.55 -2.97
CA LEU A 223 3.77 -15.30 -4.06
C LEU A 223 3.72 -16.44 -5.09
N ASP A 224 4.81 -17.19 -5.27
CA ASP A 224 4.86 -18.37 -6.13
C ASP A 224 4.18 -19.55 -5.45
N GLU A 225 4.34 -19.73 -4.14
CA GLU A 225 3.59 -20.72 -3.35
C GLU A 225 2.08 -20.50 -3.44
N ALA A 226 1.61 -19.27 -3.24
CA ALA A 226 0.20 -18.92 -3.37
C ALA A 226 -0.33 -19.29 -4.76
N TRP A 227 0.47 -19.01 -5.80
CA TRP A 227 0.14 -19.30 -7.19
C TRP A 227 0.07 -20.82 -7.47
N ASP A 228 1.07 -21.58 -7.03
CA ASP A 228 1.17 -23.02 -7.25
C ASP A 228 0.05 -23.78 -6.55
N LEU A 229 -0.24 -23.41 -5.30
CA LEU A 229 -1.37 -23.95 -4.53
C LEU A 229 -2.73 -23.52 -5.09
N GLY A 230 -2.79 -22.39 -5.79
CA GLY A 230 -4.06 -21.81 -6.23
C GLY A 230 -4.85 -21.18 -5.10
N ASP A 231 -4.15 -20.75 -4.06
CA ASP A 231 -4.74 -20.27 -2.82
C ASP A 231 -5.05 -18.76 -2.91
N ASP A 232 -6.30 -18.45 -3.23
CA ASP A 232 -6.80 -17.07 -3.27
C ASP A 232 -6.88 -16.42 -1.87
N VAL A 233 -6.92 -17.23 -0.82
CA VAL A 233 -6.97 -16.76 0.57
C VAL A 233 -5.61 -16.78 1.27
N TYR A 234 -4.51 -17.06 0.54
CA TYR A 234 -3.13 -17.16 1.04
C TYR A 234 -2.70 -16.01 1.96
N ASP A 235 -2.44 -16.32 3.24
CA ASP A 235 -2.03 -15.32 4.23
C ASP A 235 -0.54 -15.00 4.19
N ILE A 236 -0.18 -14.02 3.35
CA ILE A 236 1.20 -13.55 3.22
C ILE A 236 1.78 -13.01 4.55
N ASP A 237 0.96 -12.49 5.46
CA ASP A 237 1.42 -11.95 6.74
C ASP A 237 1.69 -13.08 7.76
N GLU A 238 0.87 -14.13 7.76
CA GLU A 238 1.18 -15.36 8.49
C GLU A 238 2.42 -16.06 7.93
N GLN A 239 2.53 -16.14 6.61
CA GLN A 239 3.64 -16.81 5.92
C GLN A 239 4.98 -16.09 6.11
N ALA A 240 4.98 -14.76 6.14
CA ALA A 240 6.16 -13.98 6.50
C ALA A 240 6.58 -14.20 7.97
N ARG A 241 5.61 -14.28 8.90
CA ARG A 241 5.89 -14.60 10.31
C ARG A 241 6.45 -16.01 10.50
N GLN A 242 5.93 -17.00 9.78
CA GLN A 242 6.47 -18.38 9.80
C GLN A 242 7.93 -18.44 9.33
N ARG A 243 8.34 -17.53 8.44
CA ARG A 243 9.72 -17.37 7.97
C ARG A 243 10.58 -16.48 8.86
N ASN A 244 10.03 -15.92 9.95
CA ASN A 244 10.68 -14.94 10.83
C ASN A 244 11.22 -13.70 10.08
N VAL A 245 10.45 -13.20 9.11
CA VAL A 245 10.82 -12.01 8.33
C VAL A 245 9.76 -10.92 8.42
N GLU A 246 10.21 -9.66 8.49
CA GLU A 246 9.38 -8.47 8.32
C GLU A 246 9.82 -7.73 7.05
N ILE A 247 8.90 -7.53 6.11
CA ILE A 247 9.24 -7.05 4.77
C ILE A 247 8.47 -5.78 4.43
N ALA A 248 9.18 -4.67 4.27
CA ALA A 248 8.63 -3.41 3.79
C ALA A 248 8.34 -3.48 2.27
N LEU A 249 7.19 -2.93 1.86
CA LEU A 249 6.70 -2.95 0.48
C LEU A 249 6.65 -1.57 -0.22
N PHE A 250 7.15 -0.51 0.43
CA PHE A 250 7.00 0.90 0.01
C PHE A 250 8.31 1.56 -0.42
#